data_AF-A0A8J6TQ93-F1
#
_entry.id   AF-A0A8J6TQ93-F1
#
_cell.length_a   1.000
_cell.length_b   1.000
_cell.length_c   1.000
_cell.angle_alpha   90.00
_cell.angle_beta   90.00
_cell.angle_gamma   90.00
#
_symmetry.space_group_name_H-M   'P 1'
#
loop_
_entity.id
_entity.type
_entity.pdbx_description
1 polymer ?
#
loop_
_entity_poly.entity_id
_entity_poly.type
_entity_poly.pdbx_seq_one_letter_code
_entity_poly.pdbx_strand_id
1 'polypeptide(L)' 'MISTRLGDRGLVSLEINRLIKDVSNVIGQERHFESTSLNKALKSLGWEEHILDYHTLELICLFLEDETEFKTNQ' A
#
# COMPACT_ATOMS: atom_id res chain seq x y z
N MET A 1 -10.03 -9.08 -4.28
CA MET A 1 -10.06 -7.96 -3.30
C MET A 1 -8.70 -7.90 -2.62
N ILE A 2 -8.11 -6.72 -2.45
CA ILE A 2 -6.75 -6.54 -1.87
C ILE A 2 -6.61 -7.24 -0.52
N SER A 3 -7.65 -7.15 0.31
CA SER A 3 -7.69 -7.76 1.64
C SER A 3 -7.54 -9.28 1.60
N THR A 4 -8.12 -9.97 0.61
CA THR A 4 -7.95 -11.43 0.45
C THR A 4 -6.51 -11.77 0.10
N ARG A 5 -5.92 -11.04 -0.85
CA ARG A 5 -4.55 -11.30 -1.32
C ARG A 5 -3.49 -11.03 -0.23
N LEU A 6 -3.68 -9.99 0.57
CA LEU A 6 -2.82 -9.70 1.71
C LEU A 6 -3.07 -10.69 2.86
N GLY A 7 -4.31 -11.13 3.04
CA GLY A 7 -4.66 -12.21 3.97
C GLY A 7 -3.98 -13.55 3.63
N ASP A 8 -3.91 -13.90 2.35
CA ASP A 8 -3.19 -15.09 1.87
C ASP A 8 -1.67 -15.03 2.16
N ARG A 9 -1.13 -13.82 2.40
CA ARG A 9 0.26 -13.58 2.83
C ARG A 9 0.43 -13.56 4.36
N GLY A 10 -0.62 -13.86 5.11
CA GLY A 10 -0.60 -13.94 6.57
C GLY A 10 -0.88 -12.63 7.30
N LEU A 11 -1.22 -11.54 6.59
CA LEU A 11 -1.55 -10.26 7.21
C LEU A 11 -2.97 -10.29 7.78
N VAL A 12 -3.13 -9.87 9.03
CA VAL A 12 -4.46 -9.68 9.62
C VAL A 12 -5.06 -8.33 9.19
N SER A 13 -6.37 -8.15 9.35
CA SER A 13 -7.07 -6.94 8.90
C SER A 13 -6.47 -5.63 9.43
N LEU A 14 -5.97 -5.64 10.67
CA LEU A 14 -5.30 -4.47 11.26
C LEU A 14 -3.98 -4.15 10.53
N GLU A 15 -3.20 -5.17 10.19
CA GLU A 15 -1.95 -5.01 9.46
C GLU A 15 -2.19 -4.58 8.02
N ILE A 16 -3.25 -5.10 7.38
CA ILE A 16 -3.67 -4.67 6.05
C ILE A 16 -3.98 -3.16 6.04
N ASN A 17 -4.78 -2.69 7.00
CA ASN A 17 -5.10 -1.26 7.12
C ASN A 17 -3.85 -0.42 7.39
N ARG A 18 -2.94 -0.90 8.26
CA ARG A 18 -1.66 -0.23 8.52
C ARG A 18 -0.82 -0.14 7.26
N LEU A 19 -0.71 -1.24 6.51
CA LEU A 19 0.09 -1.32 5.29
C LEU A 19 -0.43 -0.36 4.23
N ILE A 20 -1.74 -0.32 3.98
CA ILE A 20 -2.35 0.60 3.02
C ILE A 20 -2.06 2.05 3.42
N LYS A 21 -2.17 2.39 4.70
CA LYS A 21 -1.87 3.72 5.22
C LYS A 21 -0.40 4.09 5.05
N ASP A 22 0.52 3.18 5.38
CA ASP A 22 1.96 3.39 5.24
C ASP A 22 2.34 3.58 3.78
N VAL A 23 1.77 2.79 2.87
CA VAL A 23 1.94 2.95 1.42
C VAL A 23 1.42 4.31 0.95
N SER A 24 0.23 4.70 1.38
CA SER A 24 -0.34 6.02 1.05
C SER A 24 0.53 7.17 1.56
N ASN A 25 1.07 7.07 2.77
CA ASN A 25 1.96 8.08 3.34
C ASN A 25 3.27 8.19 2.55
N VAL A 26 3.86 7.06 2.16
CA VAL A 26 5.11 7.06 1.38
C VAL A 26 4.85 7.64 -0.01
N ILE A 27 3.82 7.16 -0.73
CA ILE A 27 3.48 7.66 -2.07
C ILE A 27 3.04 9.13 -2.04
N GLY A 28 2.30 9.56 -1.02
CA GLY A 28 1.85 10.94 -0.89
C GLY A 28 2.97 11.97 -0.73
N GLN A 29 4.19 11.53 -0.38
CA GLN A 29 5.36 12.41 -0.24
C GLN A 29 6.11 12.63 -1.57
N GLU A 30 6.03 11.71 -2.54
CA GLU A 30 6.69 11.86 -3.84
C GLU A 30 5.82 11.33 -4.98
N ARG A 31 5.60 12.13 -6.04
CA ARG A 31 4.69 11.81 -7.16
C ARG A 31 5.05 10.56 -7.96
N HIS A 32 6.25 10.01 -7.80
CA HIS A 32 6.71 8.83 -8.53
C HIS A 32 7.56 7.94 -7.62
N PHE A 33 7.06 6.73 -7.34
CA PHE A 33 7.80 5.72 -6.59
C PHE A 33 8.18 4.54 -7.49
N GLU A 34 9.47 4.24 -7.55
CA GLU A 34 9.91 2.91 -7.97
C GLU A 34 9.60 1.89 -6.86
N SER A 35 9.08 0.72 -7.24
CA SER A 35 8.72 -0.37 -6.32
C SER A 35 9.86 -0.75 -5.36
N THR A 36 11.11 -0.69 -5.83
CA THR A 36 12.30 -0.94 -5.01
C THR A 36 12.50 0.11 -3.92
N SER A 37 12.27 1.39 -4.22
CA SER A 37 12.38 2.49 -3.26
C SER A 37 11.24 2.44 -2.24
N LEU A 38 10.03 2.09 -2.68
CA LEU A 38 8.89 1.89 -1.79
C LEU A 38 9.12 0.74 -0.80
N ASN A 39 9.56 -0.43 -1.27
CA ASN A 39 9.83 -1.56 -0.38
C ASN A 39 10.93 -1.25 0.64
N LYS A 40 11.94 -0.46 0.27
CA LYS A 40 12.96 0.04 1.22
C LYS A 40 12.37 1.00 2.27
N ALA A 41 11.49 1.90 1.87
CA ALA A 41 10.79 2.80 2.78
C ALA A 41 9.85 2.02 3.72
N LEU A 42 9.13 1.02 3.22
CA LEU A 42 8.28 0.16 4.07
C LEU A 42 9.12 -0.68 5.04
N LYS A 43 10.31 -1.13 4.63
CA LYS A 43 11.25 -1.82 5.51
C LYS A 43 11.71 -0.94 6.68
N SER A 44 11.93 0.36 6.47
CA SER A 44 12.28 1.27 7.58
C SER A 44 11.12 1.51 8.55
N LEU A 45 9.88 1.27 8.11
CA LEU A 45 8.67 1.27 8.94
C LEU A 45 8.39 -0.07 9.62
N GLY A 46 9.27 -1.07 9.44
CA GLY A 46 9.18 -2.39 10.09
C GLY A 46 8.44 -3.46 9.29
N TRP A 47 8.20 -3.23 7.99
CA TRP A 47 7.68 -4.26 7.10
C TRP A 47 8.77 -5.16 6.51
N GLU A 48 8.38 -6.32 6.01
CA GLU A 48 9.29 -7.18 5.27
C GLU A 48 9.69 -6.56 3.92
N GLU A 49 10.93 -6.81 3.50
CA GLU A 49 11.54 -6.23 2.29
C GLU A 49 10.81 -6.58 0.98
N HIS A 50 9.99 -7.63 1.00
CA HIS A 50 9.23 -8.11 -0.17
C HIS A 50 7.73 -8.22 0.13
N ILE A 51 7.23 -7.40 1.04
CA ILE A 51 5.83 -7.38 1.43
C ILE A 51 4.91 -7.02 0.25
N LEU A 52 5.35 -6.12 -0.64
CA LEU A 52 4.63 -5.75 -1.86
C LEU A 52 5.31 -6.30 -3.11
N ASP A 53 4.59 -7.18 -3.82
CA ASP A 53 4.84 -7.42 -5.23
C ASP A 53 4.21 -6.31 -6.09
N TYR A 54 4.64 -6.22 -7.36
CA TYR A 54 4.15 -5.19 -8.30
C TYR A 54 2.61 -5.15 -8.40
N HIS A 55 1.98 -6.31 -8.48
CA HIS A 55 0.53 -6.42 -8.63
C HIS A 55 -0.23 -6.01 -7.36
N THR A 56 0.32 -6.29 -6.18
CA THR A 56 -0.27 -5.89 -4.89
C THR A 56 -0.15 -4.39 -4.69
N LEU A 57 0.98 -3.81 -5.10
CA LEU A 57 1.16 -2.36 -5.15
C LEU A 57 0.16 -1.70 -6.09
N GLU A 58 0.01 -2.19 -7.32
CA GLU A 58 -0.94 -1.65 -8.30
C GLU A 58 -2.36 -1.66 -7.76
N LEU A 59 -2.79 -2.76 -7.13
CA LEU A 59 -4.11 -2.82 -6.51
C LEU A 59 -4.27 -1.80 -5.36
N ILE A 60 -3.26 -1.64 -4.50
CA ILE A 60 -3.31 -0.62 -3.42
C ILE A 60 -3.39 0.79 -4.01
N CYS A 61 -2.65 1.09 -5.09
CA CYS A 61 -2.75 2.37 -5.79
C CYS A 61 -4.16 2.61 -6.33
N LEU A 62 -4.74 1.63 -7.04
CA LEU A 62 -6.12 1.74 -7.55
C LEU A 62 -7.14 1.96 -6.42
N PHE A 63 -6.97 1.30 -5.28
CA PHE A 63 -7.81 1.50 -4.10
C PHE A 63 -7.68 2.91 -3.51
N LEU A 64 -6.46 3.45 -3.45
CA LEU A 64 -6.22 4.80 -2.96
C LEU A 64 -6.75 5.87 -3.93
N GLU A 65 -6.62 5.66 -5.24
CA GLU A 65 -7.19 6.53 -6.28
C GLU A 65 -8.72 6.62 -6.14
N ASP A 66 -9.40 5.47 -6.03
CA ASP A 66 -10.85 5.40 -5.79
C ASP A 66 -11.23 6.15 -4.50
N GLU A 67 -10.54 5.91 -3.38
CA GLU A 67 -10.80 6.64 -2.12
C GLU A 67 -10.57 8.16 -2.22
N THR A 68 -9.64 8.62 -3.06
CA THR A 68 -9.40 10.06 -3.26
C THR A 68 -10.49 10.72 -4.10
N GLU A 69 -11.01 10.04 -5.12
CA GLU A 69 -12.15 10.52 -5.92
C GLU A 69 -13.45 10.58 -5.10
N PHE A 70 -13.60 9.70 -4.10
CA PHE A 70 -14.70 9.77 -3.14
C PHE A 70 -14.60 10.95 -2.17
N LYS A 71 -13.39 11.44 -1.86
CA LYS A 71 -13.18 12.57 -0.91
C LYS A 71 -13.32 13.95 -1.55
N THR A 72 -13.18 14.09 -2.86
CA THR A 72 -13.32 15.38 -3.58
C THR A 72 -14.76 15.71 -4.02
N ASN A 73 -15.70 14.77 -3.89
CA ASN A 73 -17.10 14.94 -4.29
C ASN A 73 -18.08 15.07 -3.10
N GLN A 74 -17.60 15.48 -1.92
CA GLN A 74 -18.42 15.65 -0.72
C GLN A 74 -18.31 17.06 -0.12
#